data_AF-A0A2W4UV45-F1
#
_entry.id   AF-A0A2W4UV45-F1
#
_cell.length_a   1.000
_cell.length_b   1.000
_cell.length_c   1.000
_cell.angle_alpha   90.00
_cell.angle_beta   90.00
_cell.angle_gamma   90.00
#
_symmetry.space_group_name_H-M   'P 1'
#
loop_
_entity.id
_entity.type
_entity.pdbx_description
1 polymer ?
#
loop_
_entity_poly.entity_id
_entity_poly.type
_entity_poly.pdbx_seq_one_letter_code
_entity_poly.pdbx_strand_id
1 'polypeptide(L)'
;MKKELYFGVAIMAMILIGVAIAMPAPSEITDGHLGLLMLSLVVVAIMLGFPTAFTLMGMGVIFTYFAYDGNIQQTLDLMVQSTYKVMTNDVLISVPLFVFMGYLVERANLIEKLFKSLHLAMARLPGALGVATLVTCAIFATATGIVGAVVTLMGLLAMPSMMKAGYDTKMAAGAITAGGCLGILIPPSVLLIVYGATAGVSVVQLYAGAFFPGLMLTGMYIAYIMIRAKINPKCAPPLSEEDRKVPLSPVLDSLKRTYGSSRAVSALVNGLKGRREGNLTGGQVAGQLFVAMLPAIFAAFILGLVYSSLTAPKEAAFDTSGLVSFGSEYQGSSSSNYDFGFDEPAGAETSEVAPALEEPAAPAEAVAEEAESQPAPMNFWISLLIVAAVLVYYYVRLSFERLEVFKMLLTSFFPLAILILAVLGSIVFGLATPSEAAAVGAFGGLMLAAGYRQLSFPVLRESAFLTSKTTAMVCWLFVGSSIF
;
A
#
# COMPACT_ATOMS: atom_id res chain seq x y z
N MET A 1 -9.33 -10.53 -38.96
CA MET A 1 -9.17 -10.47 -37.49
C MET A 1 -8.14 -9.40 -37.13
N LYS A 2 -8.37 -8.61 -36.05
CA LYS A 2 -7.44 -7.56 -35.59
C LYS A 2 -6.10 -8.19 -35.16
N LYS A 3 -4.96 -7.52 -35.38
CA LYS A 3 -3.61 -8.01 -35.02
C LYS A 3 -3.49 -8.41 -33.54
N GLU A 4 -4.24 -7.75 -32.67
CA GLU A 4 -4.30 -8.02 -31.23
C GLU A 4 -4.90 -9.39 -30.91
N LEU A 5 -5.90 -9.83 -31.67
CA LEU A 5 -6.54 -11.14 -31.48
C LEU A 5 -5.59 -12.27 -31.87
N TYR A 6 -4.81 -12.08 -32.94
CA TYR A 6 -3.77 -13.03 -33.33
C TYR A 6 -2.70 -13.19 -32.25
N PHE A 7 -2.33 -12.12 -31.55
CA PHE A 7 -1.37 -12.19 -30.46
C PHE A 7 -1.88 -13.06 -29.30
N GLY A 8 -3.12 -12.83 -28.84
CA GLY A 8 -3.73 -13.64 -27.77
C GLY A 8 -3.87 -15.11 -28.16
N VAL A 9 -4.37 -15.39 -29.37
CA VAL A 9 -4.53 -16.76 -29.88
C VAL A 9 -3.20 -17.46 -30.07
N ALA A 10 -2.15 -16.76 -30.52
CA ALA A 10 -0.82 -17.33 -30.67
C ALA A 10 -0.22 -17.76 -29.31
N ILE A 11 -0.39 -16.96 -28.26
CA ILE A 11 0.05 -17.33 -26.91
C ILE A 11 -0.72 -18.55 -26.39
N MET A 12 -2.05 -18.58 -26.56
CA MET A 12 -2.85 -19.74 -26.16
C MET A 12 -2.42 -21.01 -26.91
N ALA A 13 -2.17 -20.91 -28.22
CA ALA A 13 -1.66 -22.02 -29.02
C ALA A 13 -0.28 -22.47 -28.54
N MET A 14 0.64 -21.55 -28.22
CA MET A 14 1.95 -21.90 -27.66
C MET A 14 1.83 -22.63 -26.32
N ILE A 15 0.95 -22.20 -25.43
CA ILE A 15 0.72 -22.88 -24.14
C ILE A 15 0.20 -24.30 -24.38
N LEU A 16 -0.84 -24.46 -25.22
CA LEU A 16 -1.42 -25.77 -25.52
C LEU A 16 -0.44 -26.72 -26.22
N ILE A 17 0.36 -26.21 -27.17
CA ILE A 17 1.41 -26.99 -27.84
C ILE A 17 2.50 -27.38 -26.82
N GLY A 18 2.91 -26.45 -25.96
CA GLY A 18 3.90 -26.72 -24.91
C GLY A 18 3.44 -27.84 -23.97
N VAL A 19 2.16 -27.82 -23.57
CA VAL A 19 1.55 -28.88 -22.76
C VAL A 19 1.47 -30.20 -23.52
N ALA A 20 1.04 -30.18 -24.77
CA ALA A 20 0.92 -31.40 -25.59
C ALA A 20 2.27 -32.07 -25.82
N ILE A 21 3.36 -31.29 -25.92
CA ILE A 21 4.73 -31.81 -26.01
C ILE A 21 5.21 -32.34 -24.65
N ALA A 22 4.88 -31.66 -23.55
CA ALA A 22 5.27 -32.04 -22.21
C ALA A 22 4.49 -33.24 -21.65
N MET A 23 3.35 -33.59 -22.24
CA MET A 23 2.54 -34.72 -21.78
C MET A 23 3.06 -36.06 -22.32
N PRO A 24 3.36 -37.03 -21.44
CA PRO A 24 3.66 -38.40 -21.85
C PRO A 24 2.39 -39.11 -22.34
N ALA A 25 2.56 -40.34 -22.86
CA ALA A 25 1.42 -41.15 -23.31
C ALA A 25 0.38 -41.33 -22.19
N PRO A 26 -0.93 -41.47 -22.50
CA PRO A 26 -1.99 -41.54 -21.49
C PRO A 26 -1.81 -42.60 -20.39
N SER A 27 -1.01 -43.64 -20.66
CA SER A 27 -0.67 -44.70 -19.70
C SER A 27 0.40 -44.32 -18.66
N GLU A 28 1.12 -43.22 -18.86
CA GLU A 28 2.22 -42.75 -18.00
C GLU A 28 1.89 -41.40 -17.33
N ILE A 29 0.64 -40.94 -17.41
CA ILE A 29 0.21 -39.70 -16.78
C ILE A 29 0.22 -39.90 -15.27
N THR A 30 1.11 -39.15 -14.60
CA THR A 30 1.12 -39.03 -13.13
C THR A 30 0.32 -37.80 -12.68
N ASP A 31 0.01 -37.71 -11.39
CA ASP A 31 -0.72 -36.58 -10.79
C ASP A 31 -0.06 -35.22 -11.06
N GLY A 32 1.28 -35.19 -11.13
CA GLY A 32 2.03 -33.97 -11.49
C GLY A 32 1.74 -33.49 -12.91
N HIS A 33 1.54 -34.40 -13.86
CA HIS A 33 1.18 -34.04 -15.24
C HIS A 33 -0.26 -33.54 -15.33
N LEU A 34 -1.18 -34.11 -14.54
CA LEU A 34 -2.55 -33.59 -14.41
C LEU A 34 -2.54 -32.15 -13.86
N GLY A 35 -1.71 -31.87 -12.85
CA GLY A 35 -1.58 -30.51 -12.31
C GLY A 35 -1.00 -29.51 -13.30
N LEU A 36 0.02 -29.88 -14.08
CA LEU A 36 0.57 -29.01 -15.14
C LEU A 36 -0.45 -28.72 -16.24
N LEU A 37 -1.25 -29.72 -16.62
CA LEU A 37 -2.31 -29.54 -17.61
C LEU A 37 -3.45 -28.67 -17.05
N MET A 38 -3.84 -28.88 -15.78
CA MET A 38 -4.82 -28.01 -15.10
C MET A 38 -4.36 -26.55 -15.14
N LEU A 39 -3.13 -26.28 -14.68
CA LEU A 39 -2.58 -24.92 -14.60
C LEU A 39 -2.58 -24.26 -15.98
N SER A 40 -2.19 -25.00 -17.02
CA SER A 40 -2.12 -24.49 -18.38
C SER A 40 -3.50 -24.21 -18.97
N LEU A 41 -4.48 -25.10 -18.75
CA LEU A 41 -5.86 -24.89 -19.17
C LEU A 41 -6.54 -23.75 -18.42
N VAL A 42 -6.21 -23.55 -17.13
CA VAL A 42 -6.64 -22.37 -16.37
C VAL A 42 -6.14 -21.08 -17.03
N VAL A 43 -4.86 -21.01 -17.42
CA VAL A 43 -4.33 -19.82 -18.12
C VAL A 43 -5.07 -19.57 -19.44
N VAL A 44 -5.29 -20.62 -20.25
CA VAL A 44 -6.03 -20.50 -21.52
C VAL A 44 -7.47 -20.04 -21.30
N ALA A 45 -8.17 -20.61 -20.31
CA ALA A 45 -9.55 -20.23 -19.99
C ALA A 45 -9.66 -18.77 -19.50
N ILE A 46 -8.69 -18.29 -18.73
CA ILE A 46 -8.59 -16.88 -18.32
C ILE A 46 -8.35 -15.98 -19.54
N MET A 47 -7.48 -16.39 -20.47
CA MET A 47 -7.22 -15.64 -21.71
C MET A 47 -8.43 -15.58 -22.65
N LEU A 48 -9.28 -16.61 -22.65
CA LEU A 48 -10.58 -16.61 -23.34
C LEU A 48 -11.60 -15.67 -22.68
N GLY A 49 -11.28 -15.12 -21.50
CA GLY A 49 -12.14 -14.20 -20.77
C GLY A 49 -13.21 -14.89 -19.92
N PHE A 50 -13.07 -16.20 -19.67
CA PHE A 50 -13.97 -16.88 -18.74
C PHE A 50 -13.73 -16.37 -17.31
N PRO A 51 -14.78 -16.15 -16.49
CA PRO A 51 -14.60 -15.62 -15.14
C PRO A 51 -13.73 -16.54 -14.28
N THR A 52 -12.68 -15.98 -13.69
CA THR A 52 -11.60 -16.72 -13.03
C THR A 52 -12.06 -17.57 -11.84
N ALA A 53 -13.09 -17.13 -11.10
CA ALA A 53 -13.65 -17.89 -9.99
C ALA A 53 -14.26 -19.22 -10.45
N PHE A 54 -15.01 -19.18 -11.57
CA PHE A 54 -15.63 -20.37 -12.14
C PHE A 54 -14.62 -21.24 -12.88
N THR A 55 -13.58 -20.67 -13.52
CA THR A 55 -12.49 -21.48 -14.09
C THR A 55 -11.81 -22.28 -13.00
N LEU A 56 -11.36 -21.64 -11.91
CA LEU A 56 -10.62 -22.33 -10.86
C LEU A 56 -11.45 -23.42 -10.18
N MET A 57 -12.72 -23.15 -9.88
CA MET A 57 -13.55 -24.19 -9.28
C MET A 57 -13.86 -25.33 -10.24
N GLY A 58 -14.30 -25.02 -11.46
CA GLY A 58 -14.63 -26.07 -12.43
C GLY A 58 -13.42 -26.94 -12.76
N MET A 59 -12.27 -26.32 -13.01
CA MET A 59 -11.02 -27.01 -13.27
C MET A 59 -10.54 -27.79 -12.04
N GLY A 60 -10.59 -27.20 -10.84
CA GLY A 60 -10.24 -27.90 -9.60
C GLY A 60 -11.07 -29.18 -9.43
N VAL A 61 -12.40 -29.08 -9.50
CA VAL A 61 -13.28 -30.26 -9.36
C VAL A 61 -13.05 -31.30 -10.45
N ILE A 62 -12.91 -30.88 -11.72
CA ILE A 62 -12.69 -31.79 -12.85
C ILE A 62 -11.35 -32.53 -12.71
N PHE A 63 -10.29 -31.83 -12.34
CA PHE A 63 -8.96 -32.43 -12.23
C PHE A 63 -8.83 -33.27 -10.96
N THR A 64 -9.50 -32.89 -9.88
CA THR A 64 -9.60 -33.73 -8.67
C THR A 64 -10.37 -35.02 -8.98
N TYR A 65 -11.43 -34.96 -9.77
CA TYR A 65 -12.14 -36.15 -10.25
C TYR A 65 -11.22 -37.10 -11.03
N PHE A 66 -10.37 -36.57 -11.91
CA PHE A 66 -9.41 -37.38 -12.66
C PHE A 66 -8.25 -37.89 -11.79
N ALA A 67 -7.79 -37.12 -10.80
CA ALA A 67 -6.73 -37.53 -9.88
C ALA A 67 -7.17 -38.66 -8.93
N TYR A 68 -8.47 -38.78 -8.62
CA TYR A 68 -9.03 -39.87 -7.81
C TYR A 68 -9.69 -40.96 -8.64
N ASP A 69 -9.19 -41.23 -9.86
CA ASP A 69 -9.65 -42.31 -10.74
C ASP A 69 -11.17 -42.32 -10.99
N GLY A 70 -11.80 -41.14 -11.01
CA GLY A 70 -13.23 -40.98 -11.23
C GLY A 70 -14.11 -41.22 -10.00
N ASN A 71 -13.54 -41.22 -8.79
CA ASN A 71 -14.32 -41.31 -7.54
C ASN A 71 -15.06 -40.00 -7.24
N ILE A 72 -16.35 -39.98 -7.58
CA ILE A 72 -17.22 -38.82 -7.38
C ILE A 72 -17.40 -38.47 -5.90
N GLN A 73 -17.49 -39.46 -5.01
CA GLN A 73 -17.80 -39.23 -3.61
C GLN A 73 -16.62 -38.53 -2.92
N GLN A 74 -15.41 -39.05 -3.11
CA GLN A 74 -14.20 -38.44 -2.58
C GLN A 74 -13.95 -37.03 -3.14
N THR A 75 -14.23 -36.81 -4.42
CA THR A 75 -14.13 -35.48 -5.04
C THR A 75 -15.08 -34.47 -4.41
N LEU A 76 -16.34 -34.86 -4.20
CA LEU A 76 -17.33 -33.99 -3.57
C LEU A 76 -17.03 -33.75 -2.08
N ASP A 77 -16.57 -34.78 -1.36
CA ASP A 77 -16.18 -34.67 0.05
C ASP A 77 -15.00 -33.70 0.21
N LEU A 78 -13.98 -33.80 -0.65
CA LEU A 78 -12.86 -32.86 -0.69
C LEU A 78 -13.30 -31.45 -1.04
N MET A 79 -14.21 -31.29 -1.99
CA MET A 79 -14.77 -29.98 -2.33
C MET A 79 -15.41 -29.33 -1.09
N VAL A 80 -16.21 -30.08 -0.33
CA VAL A 80 -16.85 -29.58 0.89
C VAL A 80 -15.81 -29.26 1.98
N GLN A 81 -14.85 -30.16 2.21
CA GLN A 81 -13.81 -29.98 3.22
C GLN A 81 -12.88 -28.79 2.91
N SER A 82 -12.42 -28.66 1.66
CA SER A 82 -11.62 -27.52 1.20
C SER A 82 -12.42 -26.22 1.32
N THR A 83 -13.71 -26.24 0.98
CA THR A 83 -14.59 -25.08 1.18
C THR A 83 -14.65 -24.68 2.66
N TYR A 84 -14.89 -25.64 3.55
CA TYR A 84 -14.96 -25.39 4.98
C TYR A 84 -13.63 -24.84 5.52
N LYS A 85 -12.50 -25.47 5.15
CA LYS A 85 -11.14 -25.06 5.54
C LYS A 85 -10.82 -23.61 5.13
N VAL A 86 -11.21 -23.20 3.92
CA VAL A 86 -11.00 -21.83 3.46
C VAL A 86 -11.91 -20.88 4.25
N MET A 87 -13.19 -21.22 4.45
CA MET A 87 -14.17 -20.35 5.10
C MET A 87 -13.91 -20.14 6.61
N THR A 88 -13.21 -21.05 7.29
CA THR A 88 -12.85 -20.91 8.70
C THR A 88 -11.53 -20.15 8.93
N ASN A 89 -10.91 -19.61 7.88
CA ASN A 89 -9.66 -18.86 8.01
C ASN A 89 -9.92 -17.43 8.51
N ASP A 90 -9.46 -17.11 9.72
CA ASP A 90 -9.63 -15.80 10.36
C ASP A 90 -9.01 -14.64 9.57
N VAL A 91 -7.96 -14.91 8.79
CA VAL A 91 -7.30 -13.89 7.97
C VAL A 91 -8.24 -13.40 6.86
N LEU A 92 -9.13 -14.26 6.34
CA LEU A 92 -10.08 -13.87 5.30
C LEU A 92 -11.14 -12.86 5.77
N ILE A 93 -11.35 -12.73 7.09
CA ILE A 93 -12.23 -11.69 7.66
C ILE A 93 -11.71 -10.28 7.32
N SER A 94 -10.40 -10.12 7.16
CA SER A 94 -9.79 -8.83 6.81
C SER A 94 -10.10 -8.39 5.37
N VAL A 95 -10.33 -9.33 4.45
CA VAL A 95 -10.60 -9.07 3.03
C VAL A 95 -11.81 -8.15 2.82
N PRO A 96 -13.03 -8.48 3.29
CA PRO A 96 -14.20 -7.62 3.10
C PRO A 96 -14.02 -6.25 3.75
N LEU A 97 -13.37 -6.16 4.91
CA LEU A 97 -13.17 -4.89 5.61
C LEU A 97 -12.20 -3.96 4.86
N PHE A 98 -11.10 -4.49 4.33
CA PHE A 98 -10.17 -3.73 3.48
C PHE A 98 -10.79 -3.34 2.14
N VAL A 99 -11.50 -4.26 1.49
CA VAL A 99 -12.24 -3.98 0.25
C VAL A 99 -13.29 -2.90 0.49
N PHE A 100 -14.00 -2.95 1.61
CA PHE A 100 -15.00 -1.95 2.00
C PHE A 100 -14.38 -0.57 2.23
N MET A 101 -13.27 -0.51 2.98
CA MET A 101 -12.50 0.72 3.15
C MET A 101 -12.11 1.30 1.78
N GLY A 102 -11.59 0.45 0.89
CA GLY A 102 -11.18 0.83 -0.47
C GLY A 102 -12.34 1.47 -1.25
N TYR A 103 -13.48 0.79 -1.33
CA TYR A 103 -14.66 1.31 -2.04
C TYR A 103 -15.21 2.60 -1.44
N LEU A 104 -15.14 2.75 -0.12
CA LEU A 104 -15.65 3.94 0.55
C LEU A 104 -14.76 5.16 0.29
N VAL A 105 -13.44 4.98 0.36
CA VAL A 105 -12.43 6.00 0.00
C VAL A 105 -12.54 6.36 -1.48
N GLU A 106 -12.74 5.36 -2.33
CA GLU A 106 -12.94 5.51 -3.77
C GLU A 106 -14.17 6.38 -4.09
N ARG A 107 -15.30 6.06 -3.47
CA ARG A 107 -16.59 6.75 -3.69
C ARG A 107 -16.70 8.10 -3.00
N ALA A 108 -15.87 8.39 -2.00
CA ALA A 108 -15.79 9.69 -1.33
C ALA A 108 -15.11 10.78 -2.19
N ASN A 109 -15.09 10.64 -3.53
CA ASN A 109 -14.55 11.57 -4.52
C ASN A 109 -13.18 12.16 -4.14
N LEU A 110 -12.38 11.36 -3.43
CA LEU A 110 -11.03 11.71 -3.02
C LEU A 110 -10.07 11.55 -4.18
N ILE A 111 -10.36 10.59 -5.06
CA ILE A 111 -9.54 10.29 -6.22
C ILE A 111 -9.47 11.47 -7.18
N GLU A 112 -10.60 12.09 -7.52
CA GLU A 112 -10.61 13.22 -8.46
C GLU A 112 -9.83 14.42 -7.92
N LYS A 113 -10.03 14.75 -6.63
CA LYS A 113 -9.32 15.85 -5.96
C LYS A 113 -7.83 15.56 -5.81
N LEU A 114 -7.48 14.32 -5.43
CA LEU A 114 -6.08 13.90 -5.31
C LEU A 114 -5.39 13.90 -6.68
N PHE A 115 -6.05 13.37 -7.71
CA PHE A 115 -5.52 13.37 -9.08
C PHE A 115 -5.28 14.80 -9.57
N LYS A 116 -6.24 15.71 -9.38
CA LYS A 116 -6.10 17.12 -9.79
C LYS A 116 -4.96 17.82 -9.04
N SER A 117 -4.83 17.59 -7.73
CA SER A 117 -3.77 18.21 -6.91
C SER A 117 -2.38 17.64 -7.24
N LEU A 118 -2.25 16.33 -7.43
CA LEU A 118 -1.00 15.69 -7.87
C LEU A 118 -0.62 16.11 -9.29
N HIS A 119 -1.59 16.24 -10.19
CA HIS A 119 -1.37 16.73 -11.54
C HIS A 119 -0.78 18.14 -11.54
N LEU A 120 -1.37 19.06 -10.77
CA LEU A 120 -0.86 20.43 -10.62
C LEU A 120 0.52 20.46 -9.94
N ALA A 121 0.76 19.59 -8.95
CA ALA A 121 2.06 19.47 -8.29
C ALA A 121 3.17 19.00 -9.25
N MET A 122 2.83 18.07 -10.15
CA MET A 122 3.78 17.47 -11.08
C MET A 122 3.85 18.20 -12.42
N ALA A 123 3.13 19.31 -12.61
CA ALA A 123 3.02 20.06 -13.87
C ALA A 123 4.36 20.49 -14.51
N ARG A 124 5.45 20.52 -13.73
CA ARG A 124 6.79 20.88 -14.19
C ARG A 124 7.64 19.69 -14.65
N LEU A 125 7.17 18.46 -14.46
CA LEU A 125 7.88 17.24 -14.85
C LEU A 125 7.59 16.87 -16.32
N PRO A 126 8.57 16.32 -17.06
CA PRO A 126 8.32 15.72 -18.37
C PRO A 126 7.36 14.53 -18.20
N GLY A 127 6.27 14.50 -18.99
CA GLY A 127 5.25 13.45 -18.85
C GLY A 127 4.35 13.63 -17.62
N ALA A 128 4.19 14.86 -17.10
CA ALA A 128 3.49 15.18 -15.85
C ALA A 128 2.13 14.48 -15.65
N LEU A 129 1.30 14.32 -16.68
CA LEU A 129 0.02 13.61 -16.56
C LEU A 129 0.22 12.13 -16.28
N GLY A 130 1.13 11.47 -17.02
CA GLY A 130 1.47 10.07 -16.79
C GLY A 130 2.10 9.82 -15.42
N VAL A 131 3.00 10.71 -15.00
CA VAL A 131 3.61 10.66 -13.66
C VAL A 131 2.57 10.87 -12.57
N ALA A 132 1.68 11.86 -12.72
CA ALA A 132 0.60 12.10 -11.77
C ALA A 132 -0.34 10.90 -11.67
N THR A 133 -0.67 10.24 -12.79
CA THR A 133 -1.45 8.99 -12.78
C THR A 133 -0.74 7.88 -12.03
N LEU A 134 0.55 7.62 -12.29
CA LEU A 134 1.29 6.57 -11.57
C LEU A 134 1.38 6.84 -10.07
N VAL A 135 1.66 8.08 -9.67
CA VAL A 135 1.71 8.47 -8.25
C VAL A 135 0.33 8.36 -7.60
N THR A 136 -0.72 8.79 -8.29
CA THR A 136 -2.11 8.63 -7.82
C THR A 136 -2.44 7.15 -7.66
N CYS A 137 -2.10 6.31 -8.64
CA CYS A 137 -2.28 4.86 -8.56
C CYS A 137 -1.50 4.25 -7.40
N ALA A 138 -0.24 4.64 -7.18
CA ALA A 138 0.58 4.10 -6.09
C ALA A 138 0.03 4.46 -4.70
N ILE A 139 -0.49 5.67 -4.55
CA ILE A 139 -1.12 6.10 -3.30
C ILE A 139 -2.45 5.36 -3.10
N PHE A 140 -3.30 5.28 -4.13
CA PHE A 140 -4.58 4.58 -4.02
C PHE A 140 -4.44 3.06 -3.95
N ALA A 141 -3.38 2.50 -4.50
CA ALA A 141 -3.03 1.09 -4.42
C ALA A 141 -2.98 0.63 -2.95
N THR A 142 -2.40 1.46 -2.08
CA THR A 142 -2.34 1.19 -0.62
C THR A 142 -3.72 1.23 0.04
N ALA A 143 -4.68 1.94 -0.52
CA ALA A 143 -6.00 2.10 0.09
C ALA A 143 -6.99 1.03 -0.39
N THR A 144 -6.92 0.63 -1.66
CA THR A 144 -7.93 -0.25 -2.26
C THR A 144 -7.46 -1.68 -2.45
N GLY A 145 -6.18 -1.91 -2.75
CA GLY A 145 -5.64 -3.25 -3.05
C GLY A 145 -6.30 -3.98 -4.24
N ILE A 146 -7.14 -3.31 -5.03
CA ILE A 146 -7.95 -3.91 -6.12
C ILE A 146 -7.55 -3.32 -7.46
N VAL A 147 -6.87 -4.12 -8.29
CA VAL A 147 -6.36 -3.70 -9.59
C VAL A 147 -7.48 -3.22 -10.52
N GLY A 148 -8.55 -4.01 -10.66
CA GLY A 148 -9.62 -3.72 -11.62
C GLY A 148 -10.29 -2.36 -11.37
N ALA A 149 -10.61 -2.04 -10.11
CA ALA A 149 -11.27 -0.79 -9.73
C ALA A 149 -10.38 0.44 -10.00
N VAL A 150 -9.09 0.37 -9.61
CA VAL A 150 -8.15 1.49 -9.84
C VAL A 150 -7.95 1.72 -11.34
N VAL A 151 -7.80 0.65 -12.14
CA VAL A 151 -7.65 0.75 -13.59
C VAL A 151 -8.89 1.35 -14.25
N THR A 152 -10.10 0.91 -13.88
CA THR A 152 -11.33 1.45 -14.48
C THR A 152 -11.53 2.92 -14.12
N LEU A 153 -11.28 3.31 -12.87
CA LEU A 153 -11.40 4.70 -12.46
C LEU A 153 -10.36 5.61 -13.09
N MET A 154 -9.09 5.22 -13.09
CA MET A 154 -8.05 5.98 -13.76
C MET A 154 -8.26 5.99 -15.28
N GLY A 155 -8.83 4.93 -15.83
CA GLY A 155 -9.32 4.88 -17.20
C GLY A 155 -10.38 5.96 -17.49
N LEU A 156 -11.35 6.14 -16.60
CA LEU A 156 -12.41 7.16 -16.78
C LEU A 156 -11.95 8.58 -16.46
N LEU A 157 -11.01 8.74 -15.51
CA LEU A 157 -10.56 10.06 -15.04
C LEU A 157 -9.32 10.57 -15.78
N ALA A 158 -8.28 9.75 -15.91
CA ALA A 158 -6.99 10.17 -16.44
C ALA A 158 -6.90 10.01 -17.96
N MET A 159 -7.48 8.97 -18.56
CA MET A 159 -7.41 8.74 -20.01
C MET A 159 -7.95 9.94 -20.81
N PRO A 160 -9.13 10.52 -20.51
CA PRO A 160 -9.64 11.65 -21.29
C PRO A 160 -8.75 12.89 -21.16
N SER A 161 -8.16 13.11 -19.98
CA SER A 161 -7.23 14.22 -19.75
C SER A 161 -5.93 14.05 -20.53
N MET A 162 -5.37 12.83 -20.57
CA MET A 162 -4.18 12.50 -21.37
C MET A 162 -4.43 12.67 -22.87
N MET A 163 -5.57 12.20 -23.37
CA MET A 163 -5.91 12.34 -24.79
C MET A 163 -6.10 13.79 -25.20
N LYS A 164 -6.75 14.61 -24.36
CA LYS A 164 -6.88 16.07 -24.60
C LYS A 164 -5.53 16.78 -24.62
N ALA A 165 -4.59 16.34 -23.79
CA ALA A 165 -3.23 16.86 -23.78
C ALA A 165 -2.36 16.34 -24.94
N GLY A 166 -2.85 15.41 -25.77
CA GLY A 166 -2.12 14.86 -26.92
C GLY A 166 -1.16 13.72 -26.60
N TYR A 167 -1.41 12.95 -25.53
CA TYR A 167 -0.63 11.74 -25.24
C TYR A 167 -0.94 10.63 -26.24
N ASP A 168 0.07 9.79 -26.52
CA ASP A 168 -0.14 8.57 -27.30
C ASP A 168 -0.99 7.56 -26.50
N THR A 169 -1.99 6.96 -27.15
CA THR A 169 -2.94 6.03 -26.55
C THR A 169 -2.23 4.85 -25.89
N LYS A 170 -1.14 4.34 -26.49
CA LYS A 170 -0.38 3.21 -25.94
C LYS A 170 0.32 3.58 -24.63
N MET A 171 0.84 4.80 -24.54
CA MET A 171 1.52 5.29 -23.35
C MET A 171 0.52 5.58 -22.23
N ALA A 172 -0.61 6.18 -22.55
CA ALA A 172 -1.68 6.45 -21.60
C ALA A 172 -2.29 5.14 -21.06
N ALA A 173 -2.67 4.20 -21.94
CA ALA A 173 -3.19 2.90 -21.55
C ALA A 173 -2.16 2.13 -20.71
N GLY A 174 -0.89 2.10 -21.12
CA GLY A 174 0.18 1.44 -20.38
C GLY A 174 0.44 2.04 -19.00
N ALA A 175 0.38 3.37 -18.85
CA ALA A 175 0.54 4.03 -17.56
C ALA A 175 -0.61 3.70 -16.60
N ILE A 176 -1.85 3.67 -17.10
CA ILE A 176 -3.04 3.35 -16.30
C ILE A 176 -3.03 1.88 -15.87
N THR A 177 -2.74 0.95 -16.78
CA THR A 177 -2.70 -0.48 -16.47
C THR A 177 -1.53 -0.83 -15.55
N ALA A 178 -0.33 -0.33 -15.82
CA ALA A 178 0.85 -0.55 -14.97
C ALA A 178 0.65 0.05 -13.57
N GLY A 179 0.10 1.27 -13.50
CA GLY A 179 -0.21 1.93 -12.23
C GLY A 179 -1.24 1.15 -11.42
N GLY A 180 -2.33 0.68 -12.04
CA GLY A 180 -3.35 -0.09 -11.33
C GLY A 180 -2.85 -1.42 -10.76
N CYS A 181 -1.91 -2.08 -11.43
CA CYS A 181 -1.28 -3.31 -10.92
C CYS A 181 -0.42 -3.09 -9.66
N LEU A 182 -0.06 -1.85 -9.32
CA LEU A 182 0.65 -1.54 -8.08
C LEU A 182 -0.17 -1.87 -6.82
N GLY A 183 -1.50 -1.94 -6.93
CA GLY A 183 -2.40 -2.37 -5.85
C GLY A 183 -2.12 -3.77 -5.28
N ILE A 184 -1.46 -4.62 -6.07
CA ILE A 184 -1.06 -5.95 -5.61
C ILE A 184 0.13 -5.87 -4.64
N LEU A 185 1.03 -4.90 -4.85
CA LEU A 185 2.37 -4.93 -4.26
C LEU A 185 2.53 -3.94 -3.11
N ILE A 186 1.82 -2.80 -3.12
CA ILE A 186 1.99 -1.75 -2.11
C ILE A 186 1.02 -1.98 -0.95
N PRO A 187 1.51 -2.22 0.29
CA PRO A 187 0.66 -2.48 1.45
C PRO A 187 -0.19 -1.27 1.90
N PRO A 188 -1.34 -1.50 2.58
CA PRO A 188 -2.01 -2.79 2.77
C PRO A 188 -2.62 -3.34 1.46
N SER A 189 -2.40 -4.62 1.18
CA SER A 189 -2.89 -5.27 -0.04
C SER A 189 -3.66 -6.54 0.28
N VAL A 190 -4.91 -6.58 -0.16
CA VAL A 190 -5.80 -7.75 -0.05
C VAL A 190 -5.13 -8.98 -0.64
N LEU A 191 -4.45 -8.86 -1.79
CA LEU A 191 -3.79 -9.99 -2.45
C LEU A 191 -2.63 -10.57 -1.63
N LEU A 192 -1.87 -9.74 -0.92
CA LEU A 192 -0.79 -10.22 -0.04
C LEU A 192 -1.32 -10.86 1.24
N ILE A 193 -2.40 -10.33 1.82
CA ILE A 193 -3.12 -10.97 2.93
C ILE A 193 -3.57 -12.37 2.52
N VAL A 194 -4.19 -12.42 1.34
CA VAL A 194 -4.72 -13.63 0.72
C VAL A 194 -3.62 -14.66 0.48
N TYR A 195 -2.49 -14.23 -0.08
CA TYR A 195 -1.32 -15.08 -0.29
C TYR A 195 -0.70 -15.57 1.02
N GLY A 196 -0.62 -14.70 2.04
CA GLY A 196 -0.14 -15.08 3.37
C GLY A 196 -0.99 -16.17 4.01
N ALA A 197 -2.31 -16.05 3.90
CA ALA A 197 -3.26 -17.01 4.43
C ALA A 197 -3.12 -18.41 3.80
N THR A 198 -2.83 -18.51 2.49
CA THR A 198 -2.65 -19.80 1.81
C THR A 198 -1.26 -20.37 1.95
N ALA A 199 -0.23 -19.53 1.88
CA ALA A 199 1.15 -19.96 2.03
C ALA A 199 1.55 -20.23 3.49
N GLY A 200 0.69 -19.92 4.46
CA GLY A 200 0.98 -20.09 5.89
C GLY A 200 2.09 -19.16 6.39
N VAL A 201 2.31 -18.04 5.71
CA VAL A 201 3.35 -17.05 6.06
C VAL A 201 2.73 -15.80 6.66
N SER A 202 3.48 -15.14 7.54
CA SER A 202 2.99 -13.93 8.19
C SER A 202 2.71 -12.82 7.18
N VAL A 203 1.49 -12.26 7.23
CA VAL A 203 1.07 -11.10 6.43
C VAL A 203 2.00 -9.90 6.66
N VAL A 204 2.47 -9.72 7.90
CA VAL A 204 3.38 -8.62 8.27
C VAL A 204 4.71 -8.75 7.52
N GLN A 205 5.25 -9.96 7.45
CA GLN A 205 6.50 -10.23 6.73
C GLN A 205 6.32 -10.02 5.22
N LEU A 206 5.18 -10.47 4.65
CA LEU A 206 4.85 -10.20 3.25
C LEU A 206 4.74 -8.70 2.97
N TYR A 207 4.12 -7.93 3.86
CA TYR A 207 4.04 -6.47 3.72
C TYR A 207 5.42 -5.82 3.76
N ALA A 208 6.26 -6.19 4.74
CA ALA A 208 7.62 -5.68 4.84
C ALA A 208 8.45 -6.03 3.58
N GLY A 209 8.31 -7.28 3.09
CA GLY A 209 8.99 -7.76 1.89
C GLY A 209 8.50 -7.13 0.60
N ALA A 210 7.20 -6.81 0.49
CA ALA A 210 6.61 -6.22 -0.71
C ALA A 210 6.76 -4.70 -0.80
N PHE A 211 6.93 -4.02 0.34
CA PHE A 211 7.02 -2.56 0.39
C PHE A 211 8.13 -1.98 -0.50
N PHE A 212 9.35 -2.52 -0.39
CA PHE A 212 10.48 -2.04 -1.18
C PHE A 212 10.31 -2.33 -2.69
N PRO A 213 9.99 -3.56 -3.13
CA PRO A 213 9.63 -3.84 -4.52
C PRO A 213 8.50 -2.94 -5.08
N GLY A 214 7.47 -2.65 -4.28
CA GLY A 214 6.37 -1.76 -4.63
C GLY A 214 6.83 -0.35 -4.98
N LEU A 215 7.63 0.25 -4.11
CA LEU A 215 8.20 1.59 -4.33
C LEU A 215 9.22 1.60 -5.47
N MET A 216 10.06 0.56 -5.57
CA MET A 216 11.03 0.40 -6.65
C MET A 216 10.34 0.37 -8.00
N LEU A 217 9.30 -0.48 -8.15
CA LEU A 217 8.56 -0.62 -9.40
C LEU A 217 7.83 0.68 -9.77
N THR A 218 7.22 1.35 -8.79
CA THR A 218 6.61 2.68 -8.97
C THR A 218 7.64 3.68 -9.50
N GLY A 219 8.84 3.72 -8.90
CA GLY A 219 9.95 4.56 -9.34
C GLY A 219 10.41 4.24 -10.77
N MET A 220 10.52 2.95 -11.10
CA MET A 220 10.88 2.50 -12.44
C MET A 220 9.84 2.92 -13.49
N TYR A 221 8.54 2.81 -13.19
CA TYR A 221 7.47 3.25 -14.09
C TYR A 221 7.49 4.77 -14.30
N ILE A 222 7.70 5.54 -13.23
CA ILE A 222 7.84 7.01 -13.31
C ILE A 222 9.07 7.38 -14.15
N ALA A 223 10.22 6.76 -13.88
CA ALA A 223 11.45 6.98 -14.62
C ALA A 223 11.27 6.64 -16.11
N TYR A 224 10.62 5.52 -16.43
CA TYR A 224 10.32 5.13 -17.80
C TYR A 224 9.47 6.19 -18.52
N ILE A 225 8.39 6.69 -17.90
CA ILE A 225 7.55 7.75 -18.47
C ILE A 225 8.36 9.04 -18.69
N MET A 226 9.15 9.45 -17.70
CA MET A 226 9.96 10.67 -17.79
C MET A 226 11.03 10.59 -18.88
N ILE A 227 11.73 9.45 -18.97
CA ILE A 227 12.75 9.19 -19.98
C ILE A 227 12.10 9.16 -21.36
N ARG A 228 10.98 8.45 -21.53
CA ARG A 228 10.26 8.38 -22.82
C ARG A 228 9.70 9.72 -23.24
N ALA A 229 9.17 10.51 -22.32
CA ALA A 229 8.70 11.87 -22.59
C ALA A 229 9.85 12.81 -23.01
N LYS A 230 11.06 12.62 -22.45
CA LYS A 230 12.25 13.40 -22.82
C LYS A 230 12.83 12.99 -24.18
N ILE A 231 12.87 11.68 -24.48
CA ILE A 231 13.40 11.15 -25.74
C ILE A 231 12.42 11.42 -26.89
N ASN A 232 11.13 11.21 -26.68
CA ASN A 232 10.10 11.44 -27.68
C ASN A 232 8.96 12.31 -27.11
N PRO A 233 9.12 13.64 -27.17
CA PRO A 233 8.10 14.58 -26.69
C PRO A 233 6.74 14.45 -27.40
N LYS A 234 6.66 13.80 -28.57
CA LYS A 234 5.38 13.56 -29.26
C LYS A 234 4.49 12.55 -28.55
N CYS A 235 5.07 11.61 -27.79
CA CYS A 235 4.29 10.59 -27.07
C CYS A 235 3.65 11.14 -25.78
N ALA A 236 4.26 12.15 -25.17
CA ALA A 236 3.80 12.79 -23.95
C ALA A 236 4.22 14.27 -23.98
N PRO A 237 3.49 15.11 -24.74
CA PRO A 237 3.84 16.51 -24.89
C PRO A 237 3.78 17.24 -23.54
N PRO A 238 4.65 18.24 -23.34
CA PRO A 238 4.60 19.07 -22.15
C PRO A 238 3.29 19.86 -22.15
N LEU A 239 2.67 19.99 -20.97
CA LEU A 239 1.40 20.72 -20.80
C LEU A 239 1.50 22.16 -21.34
N SER A 240 0.39 22.66 -21.90
CA SER A 240 0.27 24.06 -22.31
C SER A 240 0.46 25.00 -21.12
N GLU A 241 0.89 26.25 -21.35
CA GLU A 241 1.04 27.21 -20.25
C GLU A 241 -0.28 27.57 -19.56
N GLU A 242 -1.42 27.36 -20.23
CA GLU A 242 -2.75 27.57 -19.65
C GLU A 242 -3.14 26.44 -18.68
N ASP A 243 -2.87 25.18 -19.04
CA ASP A 243 -3.13 24.02 -18.18
C ASP A 243 -2.19 23.95 -16.97
N ARG A 244 -1.07 24.69 -17.00
CA ARG A 244 -0.13 24.84 -15.88
C ARG A 244 -0.57 25.87 -14.85
N LYS A 245 -1.58 26.70 -15.15
CA LYS A 245 -2.02 27.76 -14.22
C LYS A 245 -2.79 27.14 -13.05
N VAL A 246 -2.27 27.34 -11.85
CA VAL A 246 -2.94 26.94 -10.61
C VAL A 246 -4.03 27.98 -10.29
N PRO A 247 -5.31 27.59 -10.16
CA PRO A 247 -6.36 28.50 -9.72
C PRO A 247 -6.12 28.89 -8.25
N LEU A 248 -5.82 30.16 -7.99
CA LEU A 248 -5.55 30.66 -6.64
C LEU A 248 -6.86 30.89 -5.86
N SER A 249 -6.84 30.60 -4.55
CA SER A 249 -7.93 30.98 -3.65
C SER A 249 -8.11 32.51 -3.64
N PRO A 250 -9.33 33.06 -3.47
CA PRO A 250 -9.59 34.51 -3.47
C PRO A 250 -8.70 35.29 -2.50
N VAL A 251 -8.32 34.68 -1.36
CA VAL A 251 -7.42 35.25 -0.36
C VAL A 251 -5.97 35.34 -0.87
N LEU A 252 -5.49 34.32 -1.58
CA LEU A 252 -4.13 34.33 -2.13
C LEU A 252 -4.03 35.22 -3.37
N ASP A 253 -5.08 35.27 -4.18
CA ASP A 253 -5.12 36.14 -5.37
C ASP A 253 -5.14 37.62 -4.99
N SER A 254 -5.96 38.00 -4.00
CA SER A 254 -5.96 39.37 -3.44
C SER A 254 -4.61 39.75 -2.84
N LEU A 255 -4.00 38.89 -2.01
CA LEU A 255 -2.66 39.14 -1.46
C LEU A 255 -1.57 39.24 -2.53
N LYS A 256 -1.65 38.42 -3.59
CA LYS A 256 -0.73 38.48 -4.73
C LYS A 256 -0.86 39.81 -5.47
N ARG A 257 -2.09 40.33 -5.64
CA ARG A 257 -2.36 41.65 -6.24
C ARG A 257 -1.88 42.82 -5.36
N THR A 258 -2.12 42.77 -4.06
CA THR A 258 -1.78 43.87 -3.12
C THR A 258 -0.27 44.00 -2.89
N TYR A 259 0.45 42.89 -2.74
CA TYR A 259 1.88 42.94 -2.34
C TYR A 259 2.86 42.69 -3.48
N GLY A 260 2.41 42.22 -4.65
CA GLY A 260 3.23 42.03 -5.87
C GLY A 260 4.44 41.08 -5.73
N SER A 261 4.71 40.58 -4.53
CA SER A 261 5.90 39.80 -4.21
C SER A 261 5.71 38.36 -4.64
N SER A 262 6.69 37.77 -5.34
CA SER A 262 6.64 36.35 -5.71
C SER A 262 6.72 35.39 -4.50
N ARG A 263 7.08 35.90 -3.31
CA ARG A 263 7.28 35.12 -2.09
C ARG A 263 6.03 35.14 -1.21
N ALA A 264 5.41 33.98 -1.02
CA ALA A 264 4.15 33.84 -0.28
C ALA A 264 4.31 34.19 1.21
N VAL A 265 5.39 33.75 1.87
CA VAL A 265 5.58 33.95 3.33
C VAL A 265 5.71 35.43 3.68
N SER A 266 6.54 36.19 2.96
CA SER A 266 6.72 37.62 3.22
C SER A 266 5.44 38.40 2.97
N ALA A 267 4.69 38.05 1.92
CA ALA A 267 3.41 38.68 1.64
C ALA A 267 2.33 38.34 2.69
N LEU A 268 2.32 37.11 3.22
CA LEU A 268 1.41 36.71 4.30
C LEU A 268 1.74 37.40 5.62
N VAL A 269 3.02 37.49 5.99
CA VAL A 269 3.47 38.21 7.19
C VAL A 269 3.17 39.71 7.08
N ASN A 270 3.42 40.30 5.91
CA ASN A 270 3.10 41.70 5.66
C ASN A 270 1.59 41.95 5.60
N GLY A 271 0.78 41.04 5.05
CA GLY A 271 -0.69 41.11 5.08
C GLY A 271 -1.29 40.95 6.48
N LEU A 272 -0.58 40.28 7.39
CA LEU A 272 -0.98 40.20 8.80
C LEU A 272 -0.76 41.54 9.52
N LYS A 273 0.38 42.20 9.25
CA LYS A 273 0.82 43.45 9.91
C LYS A 273 0.41 44.75 9.20
N GLY A 274 0.03 44.71 7.91
CA GLY A 274 -0.12 45.87 7.03
C GLY A 274 -1.51 46.01 6.41
N ARG A 275 -1.60 46.74 5.28
CA ARG A 275 -2.88 46.97 4.56
C ARG A 275 -3.45 45.67 4.02
N ARG A 276 -4.73 45.44 4.31
CA ARG A 276 -5.54 44.36 3.75
C ARG A 276 -6.48 45.01 2.74
N GLU A 277 -6.36 44.67 1.46
CA GLU A 277 -7.31 45.13 0.45
C GLU A 277 -8.48 44.15 0.36
N GLY A 278 -9.70 44.69 0.30
CA GLY A 278 -10.93 43.91 0.28
C GLY A 278 -11.42 43.48 1.67
N ASN A 279 -12.59 42.82 1.71
CA ASN A 279 -13.30 42.36 2.91
C ASN A 279 -12.59 41.21 3.67
N LEU A 280 -11.25 41.16 3.61
CA LEU A 280 -10.43 40.08 4.16
C LEU A 280 -10.25 40.26 5.67
N THR A 281 -10.68 39.24 6.41
CA THR A 281 -10.53 39.23 7.87
C THR A 281 -9.11 38.79 8.23
N GLY A 282 -8.49 39.39 9.26
CA GLY A 282 -7.15 39.00 9.73
C GLY A 282 -7.01 37.51 10.05
N GLY A 283 -8.10 36.86 10.49
CA GLY A 283 -8.17 35.42 10.71
C GLY A 283 -7.98 34.57 9.44
N GLN A 284 -8.42 35.05 8.27
CA GLN A 284 -8.25 34.32 7.00
C GLN A 284 -6.78 34.33 6.54
N VAL A 285 -6.08 35.45 6.75
CA VAL A 285 -4.63 35.58 6.47
C VAL A 285 -3.81 34.77 7.47
N ALA A 286 -4.18 34.82 8.76
CA ALA A 286 -3.55 34.00 9.80
C ALA A 286 -3.69 32.49 9.51
N GLY A 287 -4.86 32.04 9.05
CA GLY A 287 -5.07 30.64 8.66
C GLY A 287 -4.19 30.20 7.47
N GLN A 288 -4.01 31.06 6.47
CA GLN A 288 -3.12 30.77 5.34
C GLN A 288 -1.64 30.77 5.75
N LEU A 289 -1.25 31.65 6.69
CA LEU A 289 0.09 31.65 7.28
C LEU A 289 0.33 30.38 8.10
N PHE A 290 -0.67 29.92 8.86
CA PHE A 290 -0.58 28.65 9.61
C PHE A 290 -0.35 27.46 8.67
N VAL A 291 -1.11 27.36 7.57
CA VAL A 291 -0.91 26.31 6.56
C VAL A 291 0.49 26.39 5.94
N ALA A 292 1.01 27.59 5.67
CA ALA A 292 2.38 27.76 5.17
C ALA A 292 3.43 27.31 6.20
N MET A 293 3.18 27.48 7.50
CA MET A 293 4.09 27.08 8.57
C MET A 293 4.02 25.59 8.93
N LEU A 294 3.01 24.87 8.45
CA LEU A 294 2.77 23.46 8.79
C LEU A 294 3.99 22.54 8.53
N PRO A 295 4.74 22.65 7.41
CA PRO A 295 5.97 21.88 7.21
C PRO A 295 7.04 22.14 8.28
N ALA A 296 7.23 23.39 8.72
CA ALA A 296 8.17 23.73 9.79
C ALA A 296 7.70 23.17 11.14
N ILE A 297 6.40 23.27 11.44
CA ILE A 297 5.81 22.72 12.66
C ILE A 297 6.00 21.20 12.70
N PHE A 298 5.73 20.52 11.58
CA PHE A 298 5.90 19.08 11.46
C PHE A 298 7.36 18.66 11.61
N ALA A 299 8.29 19.37 10.95
CA ALA A 299 9.72 19.10 11.09
C ALA A 299 10.21 19.32 12.54
N ALA A 300 9.76 20.38 13.21
CA ALA A 300 10.08 20.65 14.60
C ALA A 300 9.50 19.57 15.53
N PHE A 301 8.28 19.09 15.26
CA PHE A 301 7.67 18.00 16.02
C PHE A 301 8.46 16.69 15.88
N ILE A 302 8.83 16.30 14.66
CA ILE A 302 9.65 15.10 14.42
C ILE A 302 11.04 15.24 15.05
N LEU A 303 11.71 16.39 14.89
CA LEU A 303 13.00 16.64 15.54
C LEU A 303 12.88 16.62 17.07
N GLY A 304 11.76 17.11 17.62
CA GLY A 304 11.48 17.05 19.05
C GLY A 304 11.29 15.61 19.55
N LEU A 305 10.57 14.76 18.80
CA LEU A 305 10.42 13.34 19.11
C LEU A 305 11.76 12.60 19.04
N VAL A 306 12.57 12.89 18.02
CA VAL A 306 13.91 12.30 17.86
C VAL A 306 14.87 12.80 18.94
N TYR A 307 14.80 14.08 19.32
CA TYR A 307 15.56 14.60 20.44
C TYR A 307 15.18 13.88 21.72
N SER A 308 13.88 13.81 22.02
CA SER A 308 13.33 13.12 23.19
C SER A 308 13.76 11.66 23.24
N SER A 309 13.71 10.93 22.12
CA SER A 309 14.13 9.51 22.08
C SER A 309 15.64 9.31 22.23
N LEU A 310 16.46 10.28 21.79
CA LEU A 310 17.92 10.23 21.91
C LEU A 310 18.42 10.72 23.27
N THR A 311 17.71 11.64 23.93
CA THR A 311 18.08 12.21 25.23
C THR A 311 17.35 11.58 26.41
N ALA A 312 16.36 10.70 26.14
CA ALA A 312 15.72 9.92 27.20
C ALA A 312 16.78 9.11 27.94
N PRO A 313 16.79 9.13 29.29
CA PRO A 313 17.67 8.25 30.04
C PRO A 313 17.37 6.81 29.66
N LYS A 314 18.41 6.01 29.40
CA LYS A 314 18.24 4.57 29.31
C LYS A 314 17.77 4.11 30.69
N GLU A 315 16.47 3.87 30.85
CA GLU A 315 15.99 3.08 31.98
C GLU A 315 16.83 1.80 32.02
N ALA A 316 17.40 1.51 33.19
CA ALA A 316 18.13 0.28 33.44
C ALA A 316 17.33 -0.86 32.81
N ALA A 317 18.02 -1.62 31.93
CA ALA A 317 17.44 -2.64 31.09
C ALA A 317 16.18 -3.25 31.72
N PHE A 318 15.00 -2.93 31.17
CA PHE A 318 13.86 -3.79 31.37
C PHE A 318 14.32 -5.15 30.89
N ASP A 319 14.51 -6.06 31.84
CA ASP A 319 14.87 -7.43 31.60
C ASP A 319 13.73 -8.02 30.75
N THR A 320 13.94 -8.05 29.44
CA THR A 320 12.99 -8.59 28.47
C THR A 320 12.89 -10.11 28.57
N SER A 321 13.63 -10.74 29.50
CA SER A 321 13.49 -12.16 29.85
C SER A 321 12.03 -12.55 30.17
N GLY A 322 11.27 -11.68 30.85
CA GLY A 322 9.85 -11.92 31.16
C GLY A 322 8.90 -11.75 29.97
N LEU A 323 9.22 -10.88 29.02
CA LEU A 323 8.42 -10.66 27.79
C LEU A 323 8.69 -11.71 26.71
N VAL A 324 9.91 -12.26 26.69
CA VAL A 324 10.28 -13.41 25.85
C VAL A 324 9.62 -14.70 26.36
N SER A 325 9.39 -14.83 27.68
CA SER A 325 8.70 -15.98 28.29
C SER A 325 7.26 -16.16 27.80
N PHE A 326 6.53 -15.07 27.52
CA PHE A 326 5.14 -15.15 27.03
C PHE A 326 5.06 -15.53 25.54
N GLY A 327 6.12 -15.29 24.77
CA GLY A 327 6.23 -15.65 23.36
C GLY A 327 6.79 -17.06 23.12
N SER A 328 7.53 -17.61 24.09
CA SER A 328 8.10 -18.97 23.99
C SER A 328 7.14 -20.09 24.44
N GLU A 329 6.08 -19.78 25.18
CA GLU A 329 5.12 -20.79 25.65
C GLU A 329 4.11 -21.24 24.58
N TYR A 330 4.08 -20.55 23.42
CA TYR A 330 3.29 -20.93 22.25
C TYR A 330 4.09 -21.51 21.09
N GLN A 331 5.40 -21.76 21.26
CA GLN A 331 6.21 -22.47 20.27
C GLN A 331 6.36 -23.96 20.65
N GLY A 332 5.21 -24.62 20.76
CA GLY A 332 5.12 -26.07 20.86
C GLY A 332 5.31 -26.73 19.49
N SER A 333 6.41 -27.47 19.36
CA SER A 333 6.67 -28.54 18.38
C SER A 333 6.68 -28.17 16.89
N SER A 334 7.87 -27.90 16.35
CA SER A 334 8.43 -28.61 15.17
C SER A 334 9.72 -27.93 14.68
N SER A 335 10.86 -28.46 15.10
CA SER A 335 12.13 -28.25 14.39
C SER A 335 12.86 -29.59 14.30
N SER A 336 12.69 -30.24 13.15
CA SER A 336 13.55 -31.34 12.70
C SER A 336 14.91 -30.76 12.29
N ASN A 337 15.89 -30.86 13.19
CA ASN A 337 17.29 -30.59 12.86
C ASN A 337 17.90 -31.81 12.16
N TYR A 338 18.26 -31.62 10.89
CA TYR A 338 19.23 -32.46 10.21
C TYR A 338 20.62 -32.08 10.71
N ASP A 339 21.31 -33.03 11.32
CA ASP A 339 22.67 -32.90 11.82
C ASP A 339 23.66 -33.47 10.77
N PHE A 340 24.67 -32.67 10.40
CA PHE A 340 25.79 -33.11 9.55
C PHE A 340 27.02 -33.21 10.45
N GLY A 341 27.42 -34.44 10.73
CA GLY A 341 28.48 -34.78 11.67
C GLY A 341 29.87 -34.31 11.25
N PHE A 342 30.61 -33.86 12.25
CA PHE A 342 32.06 -34.00 12.34
C PHE A 342 32.41 -34.39 13.78
N ASP A 343 32.96 -35.61 13.93
CA ASP A 343 33.58 -36.14 15.14
C ASP A 343 34.94 -35.48 15.40
N GLU A 344 35.25 -35.19 16.68
CA GLU A 344 36.48 -35.59 17.40
C GLU A 344 36.47 -35.07 18.87
N PRO A 345 37.22 -35.66 19.83
CA PRO A 345 36.59 -36.42 20.91
C PRO A 345 36.84 -35.94 22.35
N ALA A 346 36.14 -36.64 23.25
CA ALA A 346 36.15 -36.70 24.71
C ALA A 346 37.37 -36.19 25.51
N GLY A 347 37.07 -35.39 26.53
CA GLY A 347 37.88 -35.16 27.73
C GLY A 347 36.97 -35.03 28.94
N ALA A 348 37.19 -35.87 29.95
CA ALA A 348 36.36 -36.11 31.13
C ALA A 348 36.34 -34.93 32.15
N GLU A 349 35.24 -34.74 32.86
CA GLU A 349 35.08 -35.12 34.29
C GLU A 349 33.76 -34.57 34.90
N THR A 350 33.00 -35.50 35.50
CA THR A 350 32.07 -35.43 36.65
C THR A 350 31.44 -34.09 37.08
N SER A 351 30.11 -34.05 37.17
CA SER A 351 29.36 -34.18 38.45
C SER A 351 27.86 -33.92 38.28
N GLU A 352 27.05 -34.86 38.76
CA GLU A 352 25.64 -34.67 39.11
C GLU A 352 25.51 -33.68 40.27
N VAL A 353 24.66 -32.65 40.17
CA VAL A 353 23.79 -32.14 41.25
C VAL A 353 22.61 -31.38 40.62
N ALA A 354 21.38 -31.83 40.88
CA ALA A 354 20.13 -31.10 40.62
C ALA A 354 19.85 -30.10 41.79
N PRO A 355 19.05 -29.04 41.58
CA PRO A 355 19.31 -27.70 42.12
C PRO A 355 18.92 -27.53 43.59
N ALA A 356 19.71 -26.72 44.31
CA ALA A 356 19.29 -26.14 45.58
C ALA A 356 18.50 -24.85 45.29
N LEU A 357 17.29 -24.77 45.83
CA LEU A 357 16.46 -23.57 45.86
C LEU A 357 17.11 -22.55 46.82
N GLU A 358 17.61 -21.43 46.29
CA GLU A 358 17.92 -20.25 47.09
C GLU A 358 16.66 -19.39 47.24
N GLU A 359 16.28 -19.12 48.49
CA GLU A 359 15.24 -18.14 48.85
C GLU A 359 15.70 -16.72 48.45
N PRO A 360 14.76 -15.84 48.04
CA PRO A 360 15.11 -14.52 47.54
C PRO A 360 15.62 -13.62 48.66
N ALA A 361 16.79 -13.02 48.45
CA ALA A 361 17.30 -11.96 49.30
C ALA A 361 16.33 -10.75 49.30
N ALA A 362 16.08 -10.22 50.49
CA ALA A 362 15.26 -9.03 50.72
C ALA A 362 15.73 -7.82 49.89
N PRO A 363 14.82 -6.92 49.46
CA PRO A 363 15.16 -5.83 48.56
C PRO A 363 16.14 -4.87 49.22
N ALA A 364 17.34 -4.77 48.66
CA ALA A 364 18.22 -3.65 48.94
C ALA A 364 17.52 -2.37 48.48
N GLU A 365 17.40 -1.39 49.37
CA GLU A 365 16.92 -0.05 49.05
C GLU A 365 17.76 0.51 47.89
N ALA A 366 17.15 0.55 46.71
CA ALA A 366 17.72 1.20 45.55
C ALA A 366 17.76 2.70 45.85
N VAL A 367 18.96 3.21 46.14
CA VAL A 367 19.25 4.64 46.04
C VAL A 367 18.87 5.06 44.63
N ALA A 368 17.86 5.91 44.51
CA ALA A 368 17.49 6.53 43.24
C ALA A 368 18.66 7.40 42.76
N GLU A 369 19.54 6.84 41.94
CA GLU A 369 20.42 7.64 41.10
C GLU A 369 19.52 8.42 40.12
N GLU A 370 19.56 9.75 40.22
CA GLU A 370 18.89 10.64 39.28
C GLU A 370 19.34 10.28 37.87
N ALA A 371 18.37 9.92 37.03
CA ALA A 371 18.60 9.54 35.64
C ALA A 371 19.11 10.76 34.85
N GLU A 372 20.44 10.94 34.77
CA GLU A 372 21.05 12.03 34.02
C GLU A 372 20.81 11.84 32.51
N SER A 373 20.23 12.86 31.88
CA SER A 373 19.99 12.90 30.43
C SER A 373 21.32 12.87 29.66
N GLN A 374 21.45 11.95 28.70
CA GLN A 374 22.63 11.93 27.84
C GLN A 374 22.62 13.11 26.86
N PRO A 375 23.78 13.73 26.57
CA PRO A 375 23.87 14.81 25.59
C PRO A 375 23.53 14.27 24.20
N ALA A 376 22.75 15.04 23.44
CA ALA A 376 22.32 14.65 22.10
C ALA A 376 23.53 14.40 21.16
N PRO A 377 23.54 13.28 20.40
CA PRO A 377 24.66 12.90 19.57
C PRO A 377 24.92 13.89 18.44
N MET A 378 26.17 14.00 17.96
CA MET A 378 26.57 14.92 16.88
C MET A 378 25.72 14.74 15.60
N ASN A 379 25.28 13.52 15.29
CA ASN A 379 24.42 13.21 14.15
C ASN A 379 23.06 13.93 14.22
N PHE A 380 22.52 14.14 15.43
CA PHE A 380 21.29 14.91 15.62
C PHE A 380 21.49 16.36 15.17
N TRP A 381 22.56 17.02 15.60
CA TRP A 381 22.87 18.39 15.21
C TRP A 381 23.10 18.55 13.70
N ILE A 382 23.77 17.59 13.07
CA ILE A 382 23.95 17.56 11.61
C ILE A 382 22.59 17.42 10.92
N SER A 383 21.73 16.51 11.37
CA SER A 383 20.39 16.33 10.83
C SER A 383 19.52 17.59 11.00
N LEU A 384 19.60 18.26 12.15
CA LEU A 384 18.92 19.52 12.43
C LEU A 384 19.36 20.63 11.46
N LEU A 385 20.66 20.75 11.20
CA LEU A 385 21.20 21.73 10.25
C LEU A 385 20.73 21.44 8.82
N ILE A 386 20.75 20.16 8.39
CA ILE A 386 20.25 19.75 7.07
C ILE A 386 18.76 20.07 6.92
N VAL A 387 17.95 19.70 7.92
CA VAL A 387 16.50 19.98 7.92
C VAL A 387 16.25 21.49 7.90
N ALA A 388 16.99 22.27 8.69
CA ALA A 388 16.89 23.72 8.68
C ALA A 388 17.25 24.32 7.30
N ALA A 389 18.33 23.84 6.65
CA ALA A 389 18.73 24.28 5.33
C ALA A 389 17.66 23.95 4.25
N VAL A 390 17.07 22.75 4.32
CA VAL A 390 15.98 22.33 3.42
C VAL A 390 14.74 23.18 3.64
N LEU A 391 14.37 23.47 4.90
CA LEU A 391 13.24 24.36 5.21
C LEU A 391 13.47 25.78 4.69
N VAL A 392 14.66 26.34 4.89
CA VAL A 392 15.01 27.66 4.35
C VAL A 392 14.88 27.66 2.83
N TYR A 393 15.41 26.65 2.15
CA TYR A 393 15.27 26.51 0.70
C TYR A 393 13.81 26.42 0.25
N TYR A 394 13.01 25.61 0.95
CA TYR A 394 11.56 25.47 0.71
C TYR A 394 10.84 26.82 0.84
N TYR A 395 11.06 27.54 1.93
CA TYR A 395 10.39 28.82 2.20
C TYR A 395 10.84 29.95 1.26
N VAL A 396 12.10 29.95 0.82
CA VAL A 396 12.59 30.90 -0.19
C VAL A 396 11.94 30.64 -1.56
N ARG A 397 11.63 29.38 -1.89
CA ARG A 397 10.97 28.97 -3.15
C ARG A 397 9.44 28.96 -3.07
N LEU A 398 8.84 29.22 -1.91
CA LEU A 398 7.40 29.14 -1.70
C LEU A 398 6.67 30.30 -2.39
N SER A 399 6.11 30.02 -3.56
CA SER A 399 5.20 30.92 -4.28
C SER A 399 3.74 30.66 -3.90
N PHE A 400 2.86 31.61 -4.23
CA PHE A 400 1.41 31.48 -4.00
C PHE A 400 0.82 30.22 -4.67
N GLU A 401 1.28 29.89 -5.88
CA GLU A 401 0.86 28.68 -6.61
C GLU A 401 1.25 27.40 -5.88
N ARG A 402 2.47 27.35 -5.32
CA ARG A 402 2.95 26.19 -4.57
C ARG A 402 2.22 26.04 -3.23
N LEU A 403 1.90 27.15 -2.57
CA LEU A 403 1.12 27.14 -1.34
C LEU A 403 -0.29 26.61 -1.59
N GLU A 404 -0.93 27.01 -2.68
CA GLU A 404 -2.26 26.52 -3.05
C GLU A 404 -2.22 25.02 -3.39
N VAL A 405 -1.25 24.57 -4.19
CA VAL A 405 -1.06 23.13 -4.48
C VAL A 405 -0.79 22.34 -3.18
N PHE A 406 0.06 22.87 -2.30
CA PHE A 406 0.32 22.24 -1.00
C PHE A 406 -0.95 22.12 -0.16
N LYS A 407 -1.78 23.16 -0.13
CA LYS A 407 -3.07 23.14 0.56
C LYS A 407 -4.03 22.11 -0.05
N MET A 408 -4.11 22.02 -1.37
CA MET A 408 -4.93 21.00 -2.05
C MET A 408 -4.46 19.57 -1.74
N LEU A 409 -3.15 19.35 -1.70
CA LEU A 409 -2.57 18.07 -1.26
C LEU A 409 -2.87 17.82 0.23
N LEU A 410 -2.72 18.81 1.09
CA LEU A 410 -2.99 18.69 2.53
C LEU A 410 -4.44 18.27 2.78
N THR A 411 -5.41 18.81 2.04
CA THR A 411 -6.82 18.47 2.21
C THR A 411 -7.27 17.23 1.46
N SER A 412 -6.45 16.61 0.61
CA SER A 412 -6.85 15.43 -0.20
C SER A 412 -5.99 14.20 0.08
N PHE A 413 -4.68 14.37 0.22
CA PHE A 413 -3.70 13.31 0.42
C PHE A 413 -3.53 12.93 1.89
N PHE A 414 -3.33 13.91 2.78
CA PHE A 414 -2.93 13.64 4.16
C PHE A 414 -3.97 12.85 4.96
N PRO A 415 -5.29 13.12 4.87
CA PRO A 415 -6.28 12.32 5.60
C PRO A 415 -6.25 10.84 5.21
N LEU A 416 -6.05 10.56 3.91
CA LEU A 416 -5.88 9.19 3.41
C LEU A 416 -4.54 8.59 3.88
N ALA A 417 -3.44 9.34 3.79
CA ALA A 417 -2.13 8.90 4.25
C ALA A 417 -2.12 8.58 5.76
N ILE A 418 -2.79 9.40 6.58
CA ILE A 418 -2.93 9.15 8.03
C ILE A 418 -3.71 7.86 8.27
N LEU A 419 -4.80 7.62 7.53
CA LEU A 419 -5.55 6.36 7.63
C LEU A 419 -4.67 5.16 7.26
N ILE A 420 -3.94 5.23 6.14
CA ILE A 420 -3.04 4.17 5.70
C ILE A 420 -1.94 3.94 6.72
N LEU A 421 -1.30 4.99 7.24
CA LEU A 421 -0.26 4.89 8.26
C LEU A 421 -0.79 4.34 9.59
N ALA A 422 -2.02 4.67 9.97
CA ALA A 422 -2.64 4.11 11.16
C ALA A 422 -2.87 2.60 11.01
N VAL A 423 -3.40 2.17 9.86
CA VAL A 423 -3.69 0.75 9.58
C VAL A 423 -2.42 -0.06 9.33
N LEU A 424 -1.50 0.45 8.51
CA LEU A 424 -0.23 -0.22 8.25
C LEU A 424 0.66 -0.22 9.49
N GLY A 425 0.68 0.89 10.24
CA GLY A 425 1.42 1.02 11.49
C GLY A 425 0.94 0.02 12.53
N SER A 426 -0.38 -0.15 12.72
CA SER A 426 -0.89 -1.13 13.68
C SER A 426 -0.52 -2.57 13.31
N ILE A 427 -0.45 -2.90 12.02
CA ILE A 427 -0.01 -4.22 11.53
C ILE A 427 1.50 -4.40 11.71
N VAL A 428 2.31 -3.43 11.26
CA VAL A 428 3.77 -3.53 11.24
C VAL A 428 4.36 -3.53 12.66
N PHE A 429 3.78 -2.76 13.58
CA PHE A 429 4.19 -2.74 14.98
C PHE A 429 3.56 -3.87 15.82
N GLY A 430 2.77 -4.76 15.20
CA GLY A 430 2.12 -5.88 15.91
C GLY A 430 1.07 -5.45 16.94
N LEU A 431 0.58 -4.21 16.86
CA LEU A 431 -0.44 -3.67 17.76
C LEU A 431 -1.84 -4.24 17.47
N ALA A 432 -2.06 -4.71 16.24
CA ALA A 432 -3.33 -5.26 15.79
C ALA A 432 -3.10 -6.40 14.79
N THR A 433 -3.94 -7.41 14.86
CA THR A 433 -4.04 -8.45 13.83
C THR A 433 -4.56 -7.86 12.50
N PRO A 434 -4.34 -8.52 11.34
CA PRO A 434 -4.84 -8.00 10.05
C PRO A 434 -6.35 -7.73 10.03
N SER A 435 -7.15 -8.52 10.75
CA SER A 435 -8.61 -8.34 10.87
C SER A 435 -8.97 -7.10 11.70
N GLU A 436 -8.32 -6.89 12.84
CA GLU A 436 -8.49 -5.69 13.68
C GLU A 436 -8.03 -4.43 12.96
N ALA A 437 -6.89 -4.49 12.28
CA ALA A 437 -6.39 -3.38 11.47
C ALA A 437 -7.33 -3.06 10.30
N ALA A 438 -7.92 -4.08 9.67
CA ALA A 438 -8.94 -3.89 8.64
C ALA A 438 -10.21 -3.23 9.22
N ALA A 439 -10.60 -3.56 10.45
CA ALA A 439 -11.73 -2.91 11.12
C ALA A 439 -11.45 -1.43 11.40
N VAL A 440 -10.24 -1.10 11.87
CA VAL A 440 -9.76 0.30 12.01
C VAL A 440 -9.78 1.02 10.67
N GLY A 441 -9.34 0.35 9.59
CA GLY A 441 -9.38 0.88 8.23
C GLY A 441 -10.79 1.18 7.74
N ALA A 442 -11.71 0.21 7.85
CA ALA A 442 -13.12 0.37 7.48
C ALA A 442 -13.79 1.51 8.26
N PHE A 443 -13.56 1.58 9.58
CA PHE A 443 -14.06 2.65 10.42
C PHE A 443 -13.47 4.02 10.04
N GLY A 444 -12.16 4.08 9.84
CA GLY A 444 -11.49 5.31 9.39
C GLY A 444 -11.96 5.76 8.01
N GLY A 445 -12.26 4.83 7.09
CA GLY A 445 -12.89 5.12 5.81
C GLY A 445 -14.27 5.78 5.97
N LEU A 446 -15.09 5.30 6.92
CA LEU A 446 -16.37 5.92 7.29
C LEU A 446 -16.19 7.32 7.84
N MET A 447 -15.21 7.51 8.74
CA MET A 447 -14.89 8.84 9.28
C MET A 447 -14.42 9.80 8.19
N LEU A 448 -13.57 9.34 7.25
CA LEU A 448 -13.16 10.15 6.12
C LEU A 448 -14.36 10.52 5.24
N ALA A 449 -15.16 9.55 4.83
CA ALA A 449 -16.36 9.82 4.02
C ALA A 449 -17.31 10.81 4.71
N ALA A 450 -17.48 10.71 6.03
CA ALA A 450 -18.26 11.66 6.82
C ALA A 450 -17.61 13.06 6.86
N GLY A 451 -16.30 13.14 7.11
CA GLY A 451 -15.54 14.39 7.15
C GLY A 451 -15.56 15.16 5.83
N TYR A 452 -15.54 14.44 4.70
CA TYR A 452 -15.68 15.03 3.37
C TYR A 452 -17.13 15.33 2.97
N ARG A 453 -18.11 15.04 3.84
CA ARG A 453 -19.56 15.19 3.61
C ARG A 453 -20.06 14.39 2.41
N GLN A 454 -19.48 13.21 2.19
CA GLN A 454 -19.86 12.31 1.10
C GLN A 454 -20.47 11.00 1.59
N LEU A 455 -20.51 10.80 2.91
CA LEU A 455 -21.24 9.70 3.51
C LEU A 455 -22.74 9.89 3.28
N SER A 456 -23.29 9.04 2.43
CA SER A 456 -24.72 8.97 2.14
C SER A 456 -25.16 7.51 2.13
N PHE A 457 -26.45 7.26 2.40
CA PHE A 457 -26.97 5.89 2.37
C PHE A 457 -26.76 5.19 1.02
N PRO A 458 -26.90 5.86 -0.15
CA PRO A 458 -26.52 5.28 -1.44
C PRO A 458 -25.05 4.86 -1.51
N VAL A 459 -24.11 5.72 -1.12
CA VAL A 459 -22.67 5.41 -1.12
C VAL A 459 -22.36 4.23 -0.21
N LEU A 460 -22.96 4.19 0.98
CA LEU A 460 -22.79 3.09 1.93
C LEU A 460 -23.32 1.77 1.38
N ARG A 461 -24.55 1.77 0.83
CA ARG A 461 -25.20 0.59 0.25
C ARG A 461 -24.42 0.06 -0.96
N GLU A 462 -23.99 0.95 -1.85
CA GLU A 462 -23.19 0.59 -3.02
C GLU A 462 -21.83 0.02 -2.61
N SER A 463 -21.15 0.65 -1.65
CA SER A 463 -19.86 0.17 -1.14
C SER A 463 -20.00 -1.20 -0.49
N ALA A 464 -21.04 -1.42 0.32
CA ALA A 464 -21.33 -2.72 0.92
C ALA A 464 -21.63 -3.79 -0.15
N PHE A 465 -22.46 -3.47 -1.15
CA PHE A 465 -22.79 -4.41 -2.23
C PHE A 465 -21.56 -4.80 -3.07
N LEU A 466 -20.73 -3.81 -3.44
CA LEU A 466 -19.49 -4.05 -4.20
C LEU A 466 -18.47 -4.83 -3.37
N THR A 467 -18.42 -4.58 -2.06
CA THR A 467 -17.61 -5.37 -1.12
C THR A 467 -18.05 -6.81 -1.10
N SER A 468 -19.34 -7.09 -0.93
CA SER A 468 -19.87 -8.45 -0.92
C SER A 468 -19.59 -9.15 -2.25
N LYS A 469 -19.76 -8.47 -3.39
CA LYS A 469 -19.48 -9.04 -4.72
C LYS A 469 -18.00 -9.39 -4.90
N THR A 470 -17.11 -8.49 -4.50
CA THR A 470 -15.65 -8.69 -4.64
C THR A 470 -15.16 -9.75 -3.67
N THR A 471 -15.63 -9.72 -2.42
CA THR A 471 -15.28 -10.72 -1.40
C THR A 471 -15.78 -12.10 -1.80
N ALA A 472 -17.01 -12.22 -2.31
CA ALA A 472 -17.51 -13.48 -2.84
C ALA A 472 -16.59 -14.01 -3.95
N MET A 473 -16.24 -13.17 -4.93
CA MET A 473 -15.32 -13.57 -6.00
C MET A 473 -13.97 -14.06 -5.43
N VAL A 474 -13.39 -13.33 -4.47
CA VAL A 474 -12.14 -13.73 -3.82
C VAL A 474 -12.29 -15.07 -3.11
N CYS A 475 -13.33 -15.26 -2.29
CA CYS A 475 -13.61 -16.53 -1.61
C CYS A 475 -13.75 -17.70 -2.59
N TRP A 476 -14.47 -17.52 -3.70
CA TRP A 476 -14.61 -18.58 -4.72
C TRP A 476 -13.30 -18.92 -5.40
N LEU A 477 -12.43 -17.93 -5.66
CA LEU A 477 -11.08 -18.19 -6.20
C LEU A 477 -10.27 -19.08 -5.26
N PHE A 478 -10.32 -18.82 -3.96
CA PHE A 478 -9.61 -19.64 -2.98
C PHE A 478 -10.13 -21.06 -2.87
N VAL A 479 -11.46 -21.19 -2.74
CA VAL A 479 -12.08 -22.51 -2.67
C VAL A 479 -11.68 -23.30 -3.91
N GLY A 480 -11.83 -22.71 -5.11
CA GLY A 480 -11.38 -23.33 -6.36
C GLY A 480 -9.91 -23.74 -6.36
N SER A 481 -9.01 -22.87 -5.91
CA SER A 481 -7.57 -23.16 -5.84
C SER A 481 -7.16 -24.18 -4.77
N SER A 482 -8.06 -24.55 -3.86
CA SER A 482 -7.80 -25.47 -2.75
C SER A 482 -8.41 -26.86 -2.95
N ILE A 483 -9.15 -27.07 -4.05
CA ILE A 483 -9.81 -28.35 -4.37
C ILE A 483 -8.84 -29.33 -5.03
N PHE A 484 -7.91 -28.80 -5.83
CA PHE A 484 -6.83 -29.53 -6.50
C PHE A 484 -5.51 -28.91 -6.05
#